data_AF-A0A0B3RS81-F1
#
_entry.id   AF-A0A0B3RS81-F1
#
_cell.length_a   1.000
_cell.length_b   1.000
_cell.length_c   1.000
_cell.angle_alpha   90.00
_cell.angle_beta   90.00
_cell.angle_gamma   90.00
#
_symmetry.space_group_name_H-M   'P 1'
#
loop_
_entity.id
_entity.type
_entity.pdbx_description
1 polymer ?
#
loop_
_entity_poly.entity_id
_entity_poly.type
_entity_poly.pdbx_seq_one_letter_code
_entity_poly.pdbx_strand_id
1 'polypeptide(L)'
;MADDTLAERLWMPFRDAAEAVFLHGSTPWEVDEAMEEFGFAAGPFEIEDRIGLDLAWARRKAGEGAQDLPILVRMMELGKLGRKTGAGWYRYPGGNGKVDDPIVADLALEEAHFHRLERGDYTPDQIRERLLVALVSAARDLQAEGLAASDIDAVSVEALGFPADRGGVLSWAARDPAGVAAMTKTVLDEGKVPLRRVEGQVP
;
A
#
# COMPACT_ATOMS: atom_id res chain seq x y z
N MET A 1 9.07 -19.05 -12.55
CA MET A 1 9.12 -17.72 -13.22
C MET A 1 7.73 -17.32 -13.74
N ALA A 2 6.68 -17.55 -12.95
CA ALA A 2 5.29 -17.26 -13.29
C ALA A 2 4.57 -16.49 -12.17
N ASP A 3 5.31 -15.86 -11.26
CA ASP A 3 4.77 -15.35 -9.98
C ASP A 3 5.10 -13.88 -9.70
N ASP A 4 6.27 -13.40 -10.15
CA ASP A 4 6.67 -12.00 -9.98
C ASP A 4 5.69 -10.99 -10.60
N THR A 5 4.98 -11.37 -11.67
CA THR A 5 3.96 -10.51 -12.28
C THR A 5 2.65 -10.51 -11.50
N LEU A 6 2.25 -11.61 -10.89
CA LEU A 6 1.02 -11.67 -10.08
C LEU A 6 1.19 -10.88 -8.79
N ALA A 7 2.30 -11.12 -8.08
CA ALA A 7 2.65 -10.39 -6.87
C ALA A 7 2.73 -8.88 -7.11
N GLU A 8 3.40 -8.44 -8.19
CA GLU A 8 3.50 -7.02 -8.52
C GLU A 8 2.13 -6.40 -8.84
N ARG A 9 1.25 -7.13 -9.55
CA ARG A 9 -0.10 -6.65 -9.89
C ARG A 9 -1.03 -6.52 -8.68
N LEU A 10 -0.82 -7.32 -7.63
CA LEU A 10 -1.48 -7.14 -6.33
C LEU A 10 -0.83 -6.03 -5.50
N TRP A 11 0.50 -5.97 -5.53
CA TRP A 11 1.30 -5.03 -4.74
C TRP A 11 1.09 -3.58 -5.16
N MET A 12 1.10 -3.29 -6.47
CA MET A 12 1.06 -1.90 -6.95
C MET A 12 -0.18 -1.12 -6.46
N PRO A 13 -1.42 -1.64 -6.57
CA PRO A 13 -2.59 -0.90 -6.08
C PRO A 13 -2.62 -0.77 -4.55
N PHE A 14 -2.15 -1.81 -3.83
CA PHE A 14 -2.04 -1.77 -2.37
C PHE A 14 -1.04 -0.71 -1.90
N ARG A 15 0.11 -0.65 -2.56
CA ARG A 15 1.14 0.37 -2.35
C ARG A 15 0.62 1.77 -2.69
N ASP A 16 0.00 1.95 -3.85
CA ASP A 16 -0.56 3.24 -4.27
C ASP A 16 -1.57 3.77 -3.23
N ALA A 17 -2.40 2.89 -2.66
CA ALA A 17 -3.31 3.26 -1.58
C ALA A 17 -2.59 3.66 -0.27
N ALA A 18 -1.56 2.92 0.13
CA ALA A 18 -0.73 3.25 1.30
C ALA A 18 -0.07 4.62 1.16
N GLU A 19 0.55 4.86 0.01
CA GLU A 19 1.22 6.10 -0.34
C GLU A 19 0.24 7.30 -0.40
N ALA A 20 -0.98 7.09 -0.93
CA ALA A 20 -2.02 8.11 -0.94
C ALA A 20 -2.53 8.45 0.47
N VAL A 21 -2.80 7.45 1.30
CA VAL A 21 -3.22 7.65 2.71
C VAL A 21 -2.16 8.45 3.47
N PHE A 22 -0.90 8.05 3.34
CA PHE A 22 0.23 8.74 3.91
C PHE A 22 0.26 10.22 3.49
N LEU A 23 0.28 10.49 2.18
CA LEU A 23 0.41 11.85 1.65
C LEU A 23 -0.78 12.75 2.02
N HIS A 24 -1.98 12.18 2.14
CA HIS A 24 -3.21 12.92 2.44
C HIS A 24 -3.54 13.06 3.93
N GLY A 25 -2.76 12.52 4.86
CA GLY A 25 -3.12 12.72 6.27
C GLY A 25 -2.60 11.73 7.28
N SER A 26 -1.58 10.95 6.95
CA SER A 26 -1.01 10.00 7.89
C SER A 26 0.52 10.00 7.81
N THR A 27 1.15 9.03 8.47
CA THR A 27 2.58 8.77 8.45
C THR A 27 2.84 7.32 8.01
N PRO A 28 4.08 6.98 7.62
CA PRO A 28 4.39 5.60 7.26
C PRO A 28 4.17 4.61 8.42
N TRP A 29 4.45 5.02 9.65
CA TRP A 29 4.27 4.18 10.84
C TRP A 29 2.82 3.99 11.23
N GLU A 30 1.96 5.00 11.09
CA GLU A 30 0.52 4.85 11.32
C GLU A 30 -0.12 3.89 10.30
N VAL A 31 0.33 3.96 9.04
CA VAL A 31 -0.14 3.04 8.00
C VAL A 31 0.32 1.61 8.28
N ASP A 32 1.61 1.43 8.59
CA ASP A 32 2.13 0.10 8.90
C ASP A 32 1.49 -0.48 10.16
N GLU A 33 1.35 0.30 11.23
CA GLU A 33 0.70 -0.12 12.49
C GLU A 33 -0.75 -0.54 12.24
N ALA A 34 -1.53 0.25 11.48
CA ALA A 34 -2.92 -0.10 11.17
C ALA A 34 -3.06 -1.43 10.43
N MET A 35 -2.11 -1.75 9.54
CA MET A 35 -2.07 -3.02 8.81
C MET A 35 -1.51 -4.19 9.64
N GLU A 36 -0.52 -3.93 10.49
CA GLU A 36 0.01 -4.91 11.44
C GLU A 36 -1.06 -5.30 12.48
N GLU A 37 -1.87 -4.34 12.96
CA GLU A 37 -3.04 -4.59 13.81
C GLU A 37 -4.11 -5.44 13.10
N PHE A 38 -4.27 -5.26 11.78
CA PHE A 38 -5.11 -6.17 10.99
C PHE A 38 -4.50 -7.58 10.94
N GLY A 39 -3.20 -7.74 11.15
CA GLY A 39 -2.49 -9.01 11.24
C GLY A 39 -1.51 -9.26 10.10
N PHE A 40 -1.21 -8.23 9.29
CA PHE A 40 -0.11 -8.35 8.33
C PHE A 40 1.21 -8.58 9.07
N ALA A 41 2.10 -9.38 8.48
CA ALA A 41 3.42 -9.64 9.09
C ALA A 41 4.31 -8.38 9.14
N ALA A 42 4.07 -7.43 8.23
CA ALA A 42 4.66 -6.10 8.22
C ALA A 42 3.82 -5.19 7.32
N GLY A 43 3.81 -3.90 7.64
CA GLY A 43 3.16 -2.91 6.79
C GLY A 43 3.88 -2.64 5.46
N PRO A 44 3.19 -1.94 4.53
CA PRO A 44 3.70 -1.68 3.19
C PRO A 44 5.04 -0.92 3.18
N PHE A 45 5.23 0.06 4.06
CA PHE A 45 6.43 0.89 4.04
C PHE A 45 7.66 0.14 4.57
N GLU A 46 7.51 -0.71 5.59
CA GLU A 46 8.58 -1.60 5.99
C GLU A 46 8.95 -2.60 4.89
N ILE A 47 7.96 -3.14 4.16
CA ILE A 47 8.22 -4.03 3.01
C ILE A 47 9.02 -3.29 1.93
N GLU A 48 8.64 -2.05 1.59
CA GLU A 48 9.39 -1.22 0.65
C GLU A 48 10.84 -1.00 1.08
N ASP A 49 11.08 -0.72 2.36
CA ASP A 49 12.43 -0.53 2.87
C ASP A 49 13.29 -1.80 2.78
N ARG A 50 12.68 -2.99 2.83
CA ARG A 50 13.39 -4.26 2.60
C ARG A 50 13.72 -4.46 1.11
N ILE A 51 12.80 -4.09 0.21
CA ILE A 51 12.98 -4.17 -1.24
C ILE A 51 14.03 -3.15 -1.72
N GLY A 52 13.97 -1.94 -1.20
CA GLY A 52 14.76 -0.78 -1.59
C GLY A 52 13.97 0.21 -2.44
N LEU A 53 14.00 1.49 -2.05
CA LEU A 53 13.18 2.53 -2.68
C LEU A 53 13.59 2.85 -4.12
N ASP A 54 14.85 2.64 -4.48
CA ASP A 54 15.35 2.78 -5.84
C ASP A 54 14.77 1.71 -6.78
N LEU A 55 14.67 0.47 -6.33
CA LEU A 55 14.02 -0.60 -7.08
C LEU A 55 12.52 -0.36 -7.17
N ALA A 56 11.90 0.05 -6.06
CA ALA A 56 10.48 0.36 -6.01
C ALA A 56 10.13 1.55 -6.95
N TRP A 57 11.02 2.53 -7.07
CA TRP A 57 10.91 3.63 -8.04
C TRP A 57 11.09 3.16 -9.48
N ALA A 58 12.13 2.35 -9.76
CA ALA A 58 12.38 1.83 -11.10
C ALA A 58 11.19 1.00 -11.63
N ARG A 59 10.58 0.16 -10.78
CA ARG A 59 9.36 -0.59 -11.09
C ARG A 59 8.18 0.33 -11.41
N ARG A 60 7.98 1.38 -10.59
CA ARG A 60 6.95 2.40 -10.83
C ARG A 60 7.14 3.06 -12.21
N LYS A 61 8.36 3.46 -12.57
CA LYS A 61 8.64 4.09 -13.88
C LYS A 61 8.51 3.16 -15.08
N ALA A 62 8.65 1.85 -14.88
CA ALA A 62 8.42 0.85 -15.92
C ALA A 62 6.93 0.58 -16.17
N GLY A 63 6.05 0.89 -15.21
CA GLY A 63 4.60 0.73 -15.34
C GLY A 63 3.94 1.84 -16.15
N GLU A 64 3.07 1.47 -17.08
CA GLU A 64 2.25 2.44 -17.82
C GLU A 64 1.22 3.12 -16.89
N GLY A 65 1.12 4.45 -16.96
CA GLY A 65 0.13 5.22 -16.20
C GLY A 65 0.41 5.41 -14.71
N ALA A 66 1.60 5.02 -14.22
CA ALA A 66 1.98 5.23 -12.83
C ALA A 66 2.09 6.73 -12.52
N GLN A 67 1.37 7.20 -11.49
CA GLN A 67 1.58 8.55 -10.96
C GLN A 67 2.87 8.55 -10.14
N ASP A 68 3.71 9.56 -10.37
CA ASP A 68 4.92 9.76 -9.59
C ASP A 68 4.51 10.15 -8.16
N LEU A 69 4.99 9.43 -7.14
CA LEU A 69 4.88 9.90 -5.76
C LEU A 69 5.99 10.93 -5.52
N PRO A 70 5.69 12.22 -5.35
CA PRO A 70 6.72 13.27 -5.35
C PRO A 70 7.82 13.05 -4.30
N ILE A 71 7.45 12.47 -3.16
CA ILE A 71 8.35 12.22 -2.04
C ILE A 71 9.43 11.17 -2.34
N LEU A 72 9.15 10.15 -3.16
CA LEU A 72 10.09 9.04 -3.39
C LEU A 72 11.38 9.54 -4.04
N VAL A 73 11.27 10.50 -4.96
CA VAL A 73 12.43 11.13 -5.61
C VAL A 73 13.29 11.85 -4.57
N ARG A 74 12.67 12.65 -3.69
CA ARG A 74 13.39 13.37 -2.63
C ARG A 74 14.03 12.44 -1.61
N MET A 75 13.35 11.35 -1.27
CA MET A 75 13.90 10.30 -0.40
C MET A 75 15.17 9.70 -0.99
N MET A 76 15.17 9.39 -2.30
CA MET A 76 16.35 8.90 -3.00
C MET A 76 17.48 9.94 -3.05
N GLU A 77 17.17 11.22 -3.30
CA GLU A 77 18.16 12.31 -3.29
C GLU A 77 18.83 12.48 -1.92
N LEU A 78 18.09 12.20 -0.84
CA LEU A 78 18.61 12.17 0.53
C LEU A 78 19.34 10.87 0.90
N GLY A 79 19.51 9.94 -0.05
CA GLY A 79 20.16 8.66 0.17
C GLY A 79 19.35 7.67 1.02
N LYS A 80 18.04 7.91 1.18
CA LYS A 80 17.13 7.04 1.91
C LYS A 80 16.63 5.92 0.99
N LEU A 81 17.41 4.84 0.86
CA LEU A 81 17.12 3.72 -0.06
C LEU A 81 16.59 2.47 0.66
N GLY A 82 16.21 2.57 1.93
CA GLY A 82 15.74 1.46 2.75
C GLY A 82 16.82 0.87 3.66
N ARG A 83 16.65 -0.39 4.04
CA ARG A 83 17.53 -1.09 5.00
C ARG A 83 18.98 -1.15 4.55
N LYS A 84 19.22 -1.25 3.23
CA LYS A 84 20.56 -1.36 2.65
C LYS A 84 21.44 -0.12 2.89
N THR A 85 20.84 1.05 3.09
CA THR A 85 21.53 2.31 3.44
C THR A 85 21.34 2.71 4.89
N GLY A 86 20.64 1.89 5.68
CA GLY A 86 20.30 2.20 7.08
C GLY A 86 19.19 3.25 7.24
N ALA A 87 18.58 3.70 6.15
CA ALA A 87 17.48 4.67 6.15
C ALA A 87 16.65 4.56 4.86
N GLY A 88 15.33 4.60 5.01
CA GLY A 88 14.29 4.64 3.98
C GLY A 88 13.08 5.39 4.54
N TRP A 89 11.89 4.80 4.46
CA TRP A 89 10.70 5.27 5.20
C TRP A 89 10.96 5.31 6.72
N TYR A 90 11.80 4.39 7.21
CA TYR A 90 12.29 4.35 8.58
C TYR A 90 13.81 4.53 8.64
N ARG A 91 14.33 4.78 9.85
CA ARG A 91 15.76 4.63 10.16
C ARG A 91 16.05 3.26 10.77
N TYR A 92 17.24 2.75 10.51
CA TYR A 92 17.70 1.44 10.98
C TYR A 92 19.04 1.56 11.73
N PRO A 93 19.05 2.17 12.93
CA PRO A 93 20.29 2.37 13.69
C PRO A 93 20.86 1.02 14.17
N GLY A 94 22.03 0.65 13.68
CA GLY A 94 22.75 -0.54 14.14
C GLY A 94 22.02 -1.88 13.92
N GLY A 95 21.01 -1.93 13.02
CA GLY A 95 20.25 -3.15 12.72
C GLY A 95 19.23 -3.58 13.78
N ASN A 96 19.03 -2.80 14.85
CA ASN A 96 18.17 -3.15 15.98
C ASN A 96 16.66 -2.87 15.76
N GLY A 97 16.19 -2.94 14.52
CA GLY A 97 14.80 -2.66 14.16
C GLY A 97 14.58 -1.30 13.48
N LYS A 98 13.32 -1.05 13.12
CA LYS A 98 12.88 0.20 12.48
C LYS A 98 12.62 1.27 13.55
N VAL A 99 12.99 2.51 13.26
CA VAL A 99 12.72 3.68 14.10
C VAL A 99 12.14 4.77 13.21
N ASP A 100 11.09 5.43 13.69
CA ASP A 100 10.46 6.52 12.97
C ASP A 100 11.46 7.62 12.61
N ASP A 101 11.26 8.18 11.43
CA ASP A 101 12.08 9.24 10.88
C ASP A 101 11.23 10.50 10.67
N PRO A 102 11.31 11.49 11.57
CA PRO A 102 10.56 12.73 11.45
C PRO A 102 10.77 13.45 10.11
N ILE A 103 11.94 13.31 9.49
CA ILE A 103 12.23 13.89 8.18
C ILE A 103 11.22 13.41 7.13
N VAL A 104 10.77 12.15 7.22
CA VAL A 104 9.84 11.57 6.25
C VAL A 104 8.44 12.18 6.39
N ALA A 105 8.00 12.44 7.63
CA ALA A 105 6.74 13.14 7.88
C ALA A 105 6.81 14.62 7.42
N ASP A 106 7.92 15.29 7.68
CA ASP A 106 8.16 16.67 7.23
C ASP A 106 8.15 16.77 5.70
N LEU A 107 8.82 15.84 5.02
CA LEU A 107 8.80 15.76 3.55
C LEU A 107 7.37 15.56 3.01
N ALA A 108 6.55 14.73 3.64
CA ALA A 108 5.14 14.58 3.24
C ALA A 108 4.33 15.86 3.41
N LEU A 109 4.55 16.61 4.50
CA LEU A 109 3.92 17.91 4.71
C LEU A 109 4.32 18.91 3.63
N GLU A 110 5.60 18.95 3.27
CA GLU A 110 6.11 19.79 2.19
C GLU A 110 5.53 19.41 0.83
N GLU A 111 5.52 18.12 0.48
CA GLU A 111 4.96 17.66 -0.80
C GLU A 111 3.47 17.95 -0.91
N ALA A 112 2.71 17.70 0.15
CA ALA A 112 1.30 18.05 0.17
C ALA A 112 1.09 19.57 -0.02
N HIS A 113 1.95 20.40 0.59
CA HIS A 113 1.91 21.84 0.38
C HIS A 113 2.21 22.24 -1.07
N PHE A 114 3.32 21.76 -1.65
CA PHE A 114 3.72 22.10 -3.02
C PHE A 114 2.70 21.65 -4.07
N HIS A 115 2.06 20.51 -3.82
CA HIS A 115 1.04 19.94 -4.71
C HIS A 115 -0.39 20.39 -4.38
N ARG A 116 -0.58 21.26 -3.37
CA ARG A 116 -1.89 21.77 -2.91
C ARG A 116 -2.86 20.64 -2.57
N LEU A 117 -2.35 19.59 -1.96
CA LEU A 117 -3.14 18.46 -1.50
C LEU A 117 -3.80 18.83 -0.17
N GLU A 118 -5.11 18.64 -0.10
CA GLU A 118 -5.82 18.73 1.17
C GLU A 118 -5.42 17.54 2.05
N ARG A 119 -4.89 17.86 3.23
CA ARG A 119 -4.60 16.87 4.27
C ARG A 119 -5.68 16.85 5.33
N GLY A 120 -6.02 15.65 5.78
CA GLY A 120 -6.85 15.46 6.97
C GLY A 120 -6.66 14.07 7.55
N ASP A 121 -6.60 14.01 8.87
CA ASP A 121 -6.21 12.82 9.62
C ASP A 121 -7.05 11.59 9.26
N TYR A 122 -6.39 10.44 9.25
CA TYR A 122 -7.03 9.14 9.11
C TYR A 122 -7.02 8.40 10.44
N THR A 123 -8.16 7.81 10.79
CA THR A 123 -8.21 6.79 11.84
C THR A 123 -7.60 5.47 11.35
N PRO A 124 -7.11 4.59 12.24
CA PRO A 124 -6.60 3.27 11.84
C PRO A 124 -7.60 2.46 11.00
N ASP A 125 -8.90 2.54 11.29
CA ASP A 125 -9.94 1.90 10.47
C ASP A 125 -10.00 2.48 9.06
N GLN A 126 -10.01 3.81 8.93
CA GLN A 126 -10.03 4.47 7.61
C GLN A 126 -8.80 4.13 6.76
N ILE A 127 -7.62 3.95 7.39
CA ILE A 127 -6.41 3.47 6.73
C ILE A 127 -6.65 2.03 6.22
N ARG A 128 -7.03 1.11 7.11
CA ARG A 128 -7.26 -0.30 6.76
C ARG A 128 -8.26 -0.45 5.63
N GLU A 129 -9.39 0.23 5.70
CA GLU A 129 -10.44 0.18 4.68
C GLU A 129 -9.90 0.52 3.29
N ARG A 130 -9.10 1.58 3.16
CA ARG A 130 -8.56 2.03 1.87
C ARG A 130 -7.58 1.03 1.28
N LEU A 131 -6.66 0.52 2.09
CA LEU A 131 -5.65 -0.44 1.64
C LEU A 131 -6.26 -1.80 1.32
N LEU A 132 -7.19 -2.28 2.15
CA LEU A 132 -7.90 -3.55 1.92
C LEU A 132 -8.82 -3.46 0.70
N VAL A 133 -9.54 -2.36 0.51
CA VAL A 133 -10.39 -2.17 -0.69
C VAL A 133 -9.54 -2.15 -1.95
N ALA A 134 -8.39 -1.47 -1.95
CA ALA A 134 -7.48 -1.46 -3.11
C ALA A 134 -6.97 -2.87 -3.44
N LEU A 135 -6.55 -3.63 -2.42
CA LEU A 135 -6.06 -5.00 -2.59
C LEU A 135 -7.16 -5.96 -3.05
N VAL A 136 -8.38 -5.86 -2.49
CA VAL A 136 -9.54 -6.67 -2.91
C VAL A 136 -9.94 -6.35 -4.35
N SER A 137 -9.91 -5.07 -4.74
CA SER A 137 -10.26 -4.66 -6.10
C SER A 137 -9.25 -5.24 -7.10
N ALA A 138 -7.95 -5.11 -6.83
CA ALA A 138 -6.90 -5.71 -7.64
C ALA A 138 -7.03 -7.24 -7.76
N ALA A 139 -7.33 -7.92 -6.64
CA ALA A 139 -7.55 -9.35 -6.61
C ALA A 139 -8.79 -9.78 -7.43
N ARG A 140 -9.87 -9.00 -7.41
CA ARG A 140 -11.07 -9.26 -8.21
C ARG A 140 -10.84 -9.04 -9.70
N ASP A 141 -10.07 -8.03 -10.07
CA ASP A 141 -9.69 -7.79 -11.47
C ASP A 141 -8.87 -8.97 -12.02
N LEU A 142 -7.89 -9.45 -11.25
CA LEU A 142 -7.11 -10.65 -11.58
C LEU A 142 -8.00 -11.90 -11.70
N GLN A 143 -8.97 -12.06 -10.80
CA GLN A 143 -9.92 -13.16 -10.87
C GLN A 143 -10.80 -13.06 -12.13
N ALA A 144 -11.22 -11.86 -12.52
CA ALA A 144 -12.02 -11.61 -13.74
C ALA A 144 -11.23 -11.91 -15.02
N GLU A 145 -9.90 -11.77 -15.00
CA GLU A 145 -8.99 -12.20 -16.07
C GLU A 145 -8.80 -13.72 -16.16
N GLY A 146 -9.37 -14.49 -15.22
CA GLY A 146 -9.37 -15.95 -15.22
C GLY A 146 -8.29 -16.58 -14.35
N LEU A 147 -7.59 -15.81 -13.51
CA LEU A 147 -6.64 -16.36 -12.53
C LEU A 147 -7.40 -17.10 -11.43
N ALA A 148 -6.83 -18.21 -10.95
CA ALA A 148 -7.44 -19.00 -9.90
C ALA A 148 -7.41 -18.25 -8.56
N ALA A 149 -8.54 -18.25 -7.85
CA ALA A 149 -8.64 -17.59 -6.54
C ALA A 149 -7.61 -18.13 -5.53
N SER A 150 -7.29 -19.42 -5.59
CA SER A 150 -6.26 -20.05 -4.75
C SER A 150 -4.87 -19.47 -4.98
N ASP A 151 -4.52 -19.16 -6.23
CA ASP A 151 -3.21 -18.62 -6.58
C ASP A 151 -3.11 -17.16 -6.12
N ILE A 152 -4.17 -16.37 -6.31
CA ILE A 152 -4.27 -14.99 -5.82
C ILE A 152 -4.17 -14.95 -4.29
N ASP A 153 -4.90 -15.82 -3.60
CA ASP A 153 -4.88 -15.91 -2.14
C ASP A 153 -3.50 -16.33 -1.62
N ALA A 154 -2.89 -17.35 -2.21
CA ALA A 154 -1.54 -17.80 -1.85
C ALA A 154 -0.51 -16.66 -2.02
N VAL A 155 -0.52 -15.97 -3.16
CA VAL A 155 0.40 -14.85 -3.41
C VAL A 155 0.14 -13.68 -2.46
N SER A 156 -1.12 -13.38 -2.12
CA SER A 156 -1.43 -12.33 -1.15
C SER A 156 -0.81 -12.63 0.23
N VAL A 157 -0.79 -13.90 0.65
CA VAL A 157 -0.17 -14.33 1.90
C VAL A 157 1.35 -14.33 1.79
N GLU A 158 1.89 -14.95 0.74
CA GLU A 158 3.33 -15.20 0.62
C GLU A 158 4.13 -13.95 0.24
N ALA A 159 3.63 -13.14 -0.69
CA ALA A 159 4.36 -12.00 -1.23
C ALA A 159 4.03 -10.68 -0.51
N LEU A 160 2.77 -10.49 -0.09
CA LEU A 160 2.32 -9.25 0.54
C LEU A 160 2.19 -9.36 2.07
N GLY A 161 2.28 -10.57 2.62
CA GLY A 161 2.17 -10.81 4.06
C GLY A 161 0.74 -10.73 4.59
N PHE A 162 -0.28 -10.97 3.73
CA PHE A 162 -1.67 -11.03 4.16
C PHE A 162 -1.85 -12.11 5.25
N PRO A 163 -2.69 -11.91 6.28
CA PRO A 163 -2.84 -12.85 7.38
C PRO A 163 -3.26 -14.26 6.92
N ALA A 164 -2.38 -15.25 7.11
CA ALA A 164 -2.61 -16.63 6.66
C ALA A 164 -3.82 -17.29 7.34
N ASP A 165 -4.12 -16.94 8.59
CA ASP A 165 -5.29 -17.40 9.34
C ASP A 165 -6.62 -16.90 8.74
N ARG A 166 -6.56 -15.86 7.90
CA ARG A 166 -7.70 -15.35 7.13
C ARG A 166 -7.80 -15.95 5.72
N GLY A 167 -6.82 -16.74 5.31
CA GLY A 167 -6.83 -17.57 4.10
C GLY A 167 -6.37 -16.87 2.81
N GLY A 168 -6.15 -15.55 2.83
CA GLY A 168 -5.85 -14.74 1.65
C GLY A 168 -6.93 -13.68 1.37
N VAL A 169 -6.63 -12.72 0.50
CA VAL A 169 -7.47 -11.54 0.26
C VAL A 169 -8.88 -11.89 -0.24
N LEU A 170 -9.03 -12.79 -1.21
CA LEU A 170 -10.33 -13.18 -1.77
C LEU A 170 -11.10 -14.05 -0.78
N SER A 171 -10.42 -15.02 -0.15
CA SER A 171 -11.00 -15.84 0.91
C SER A 171 -11.52 -15.00 2.08
N TRP A 172 -10.76 -13.99 2.51
CA TRP A 172 -11.20 -13.05 3.55
C TRP A 172 -12.40 -12.22 3.09
N ALA A 173 -12.33 -11.63 1.91
CA ALA A 173 -13.39 -10.78 1.37
C ALA A 173 -14.71 -11.55 1.16
N ALA A 174 -14.64 -12.85 0.86
CA ALA A 174 -15.81 -13.71 0.69
C ALA A 174 -16.53 -14.05 2.01
N ARG A 175 -15.85 -13.91 3.17
CA ARG A 175 -16.45 -14.17 4.50
C ARG A 175 -17.44 -13.07 4.90
N ASP A 176 -17.20 -11.83 4.47
CA ASP A 176 -18.10 -10.70 4.70
C ASP A 176 -18.23 -9.80 3.45
N PRO A 177 -18.98 -10.23 2.43
CA PRO A 177 -19.17 -9.44 1.22
C PRO A 177 -19.89 -8.11 1.46
N ALA A 178 -20.77 -8.05 2.47
CA ALA A 178 -21.53 -6.85 2.82
C ALA A 178 -20.64 -5.80 3.48
N GLY A 179 -19.76 -6.21 4.40
CA GLY A 179 -18.74 -5.35 4.99
C GLY A 179 -17.78 -4.80 3.94
N VAL A 180 -17.29 -5.65 3.03
CA VAL A 180 -16.43 -5.19 1.92
C VAL A 180 -17.15 -4.16 1.03
N ALA A 181 -18.41 -4.40 0.68
CA ALA A 181 -19.17 -3.44 -0.11
C ALA A 181 -19.37 -2.10 0.62
N ALA A 182 -19.61 -2.12 1.94
CA ALA A 182 -19.73 -0.93 2.76
C ALA A 182 -18.41 -0.14 2.86
N MET A 183 -17.28 -0.83 3.04
CA MET A 183 -15.94 -0.22 3.02
C MET A 183 -15.67 0.43 1.65
N THR A 184 -15.91 -0.29 0.55
CA THR A 184 -15.74 0.25 -0.81
C THR A 184 -16.58 1.50 -1.03
N LYS A 185 -17.86 1.48 -0.62
CA LYS A 185 -18.73 2.65 -0.74
C LYS A 185 -18.17 3.84 0.06
N THR A 186 -17.77 3.62 1.30
CA THR A 186 -17.21 4.67 2.17
C THR A 186 -15.96 5.29 1.55
N VAL A 187 -15.03 4.48 1.07
CA VAL A 187 -13.80 4.97 0.42
C VAL A 187 -14.11 5.79 -0.84
N LEU A 188 -15.09 5.36 -1.66
CA LEU A 188 -15.51 6.09 -2.86
C LEU A 188 -16.21 7.41 -2.53
N ASP A 189 -17.04 7.44 -1.49
CA ASP A 189 -17.79 8.63 -1.06
C ASP A 189 -16.84 9.69 -0.44
N GLU A 190 -15.82 9.26 0.31
CA GLU A 190 -14.86 10.17 0.97
C GLU A 190 -13.79 10.74 0.01
N GLY A 191 -13.53 10.08 -1.14
CA GLY A 191 -12.77 10.63 -2.27
C GLY A 191 -11.26 10.91 -2.04
N LYS A 192 -10.74 10.71 -0.83
CA LYS A 192 -9.35 11.09 -0.48
C LYS A 192 -8.26 10.11 -0.95
N VAL A 193 -8.62 8.94 -1.46
CA VAL A 193 -7.71 8.04 -2.19
C VAL A 193 -8.36 7.70 -3.52
N PRO A 194 -7.70 7.97 -4.66
CA PRO A 194 -8.19 7.48 -5.94
C PRO A 194 -8.05 5.96 -5.94
N LEU A 195 -9.11 5.25 -5.59
CA LEU A 195 -9.27 3.88 -6.06
C LEU A 195 -9.21 3.98 -7.58
N ARG A 196 -8.30 3.22 -8.23
CA ARG A 196 -8.40 3.01 -9.68
C ARG A 196 -9.87 2.67 -9.94
N ARG A 197 -10.58 3.52 -10.69
CA ARG A 197 -11.95 3.19 -11.06
C ARG A 197 -11.87 1.88 -11.83
N VAL A 198 -12.34 0.81 -11.21
CA VAL A 198 -12.69 -0.39 -11.96
C VAL A 198 -13.86 0.04 -12.83
N GLU A 199 -13.61 0.24 -14.13
CA GLU A 199 -14.69 0.42 -15.08
C GLU A 199 -15.56 -0.85 -15.02
N GLY A 200 -16.70 -0.79 -14.32
CA GLY A 200 -17.71 -1.84 -14.43
C GLY A 200 -18.46 -2.32 -13.18
N GLN A 201 -18.24 -1.80 -11.96
CA GLN A 201 -19.07 -2.13 -10.78
C GLN A 201 -19.21 -0.86 -9.91
N VAL A 202 -20.39 -0.32 -9.57
CA VAL A 202 -21.62 -0.87 -8.94
C VAL A 202 -22.79 0.12 -9.22
N PRO A 203 -24.08 -0.20 -9.00
CA PRO A 203 -24.89 -1.36 -9.41
C PRO A 203 -25.57 -1.16 -10.79
#